data_AF-A0A1T5LME5-F1
#
_entry.id   AF-A0A1T5LME5-F1
#
_cell.length_a   1.000
_cell.length_b   1.000
_cell.length_c   1.000
_cell.angle_alpha   90.00
_cell.angle_beta   90.00
_cell.angle_gamma   90.00
#
_symmetry.space_group_name_H-M   'P 1'
#
loop_
_entity.id
_entity.type
_entity.pdbx_description
1 polymer ?
#
loop_
_entity_poly.entity_id
_entity_poly.type
_entity_poly.pdbx_seq_one_letter_code
_entity_poly.pdbx_strand_id
1 'polypeptide(L)' 'MAKNKMGRPTDSPKILRVTARVDEKTYKILEDYCKKNNIGMAEGVRQAIIKLNDHKK' A
#
# COMPACT_ATOMS: atom_id res chain seq x y z
N MET A 1 17.80 -16.52 34.11
CA MET A 1 18.35 -16.06 32.81
C MET A 1 17.48 -16.64 31.67
N ALA A 2 16.31 -16.07 31.41
CA ALA A 2 15.43 -16.53 30.33
C ALA A 2 15.53 -15.54 29.16
N LYS A 3 16.25 -15.93 28.12
CA LYS A 3 16.45 -15.14 26.89
C LYS A 3 15.15 -15.22 26.08
N ASN A 4 14.28 -14.22 26.22
CA ASN A 4 13.09 -14.09 25.39
C ASN A 4 13.52 -14.07 23.92
N LYS A 5 12.99 -15.00 23.13
CA LYS A 5 13.18 -15.04 21.67
C LYS A 5 12.49 -13.79 21.10
N MET A 6 13.24 -12.71 21.00
CA MET A 6 12.76 -11.44 20.47
C MET A 6 12.49 -11.65 18.98
N GLY A 7 11.22 -11.89 18.63
CA GLY A 7 10.76 -11.81 17.25
C GLY A 7 11.09 -10.43 16.67
N ARG A 8 11.31 -10.37 15.35
CA ARG A 8 11.84 -9.21 14.61
C ARG A 8 11.25 -7.88 15.13
N PRO A 9 12.04 -7.02 15.82
CA PRO A 9 11.56 -5.73 16.25
C PRO A 9 11.43 -4.88 14.98
N THR A 10 10.20 -4.74 14.50
CA THR A 10 9.93 -3.86 13.37
C THR A 10 8.99 -2.79 13.90
N ASP A 11 9.54 -1.59 14.12
CA ASP A 11 8.89 -0.41 14.73
C ASP A 11 7.73 0.16 13.88
N SER A 12 7.43 -0.47 12.74
CA SER A 12 6.28 -0.14 11.90
C SER A 12 5.82 -1.40 11.20
N PRO A 13 5.12 -2.30 11.93
CA PRO A 13 4.52 -3.43 11.30
C PRO A 13 3.47 -2.87 10.32
N LYS A 14 3.59 -3.24 9.04
CA LYS A 14 2.53 -3.03 8.05
C LYS A 14 1.41 -4.03 8.36
N ILE A 15 0.76 -3.86 9.52
CA ILE A 15 -0.23 -4.80 10.08
C ILE A 15 -1.51 -4.77 9.23
N LEU A 16 -1.83 -3.60 8.67
CA LEU A 16 -3.06 -3.37 7.95
C LEU A 16 -2.93 -3.87 6.51
N ARG A 17 -3.67 -4.92 6.19
CA ARG A 17 -3.82 -5.43 4.83
C ARG A 17 -5.09 -4.83 4.21
N VAL A 18 -4.93 -4.08 3.12
CA VAL A 18 -6.07 -3.60 2.33
C VAL A 18 -6.30 -4.59 1.20
N THR A 19 -7.47 -5.23 1.18
CA THR A 19 -7.90 -6.13 0.10
C THR A 19 -9.18 -5.55 -0.48
N ALA A 20 -9.10 -4.96 -1.67
CA ALA A 20 -10.24 -4.33 -2.33
C ALA A 20 -10.57 -5.09 -3.62
N ARG A 21 -11.87 -5.33 -3.85
CA ARG A 21 -12.36 -5.74 -5.16
C ARG A 21 -12.62 -4.48 -5.95
N VAL A 22 -12.02 -4.38 -7.13
CA VAL A 22 -12.14 -3.23 -8.01
C VAL A 22 -12.55 -3.70 -9.40
N ASP A 23 -13.30 -2.86 -10.10
CA ASP A 23 -13.66 -3.10 -11.49
C ASP A 23 -12.45 -3.02 -12.42
N GLU A 24 -12.56 -3.62 -13.60
CA GLU A 24 -11.48 -3.67 -14.59
C GLU A 24 -10.98 -2.27 -14.99
N LYS A 25 -11.88 -1.28 -15.07
CA LYS A 25 -11.53 0.11 -15.37
C LYS A 25 -10.62 0.70 -14.29
N THR A 26 -10.96 0.51 -13.03
CA THR A 26 -10.19 1.00 -11.88
C THR A 26 -8.85 0.29 -11.79
N TYR A 27 -8.82 -1.02 -12.07
CA TYR A 27 -7.58 -1.79 -12.16
C TYR A 27 -6.65 -1.25 -13.25
N LYS A 28 -7.17 -0.96 -14.45
CA LYS A 28 -6.39 -0.36 -15.54
C LYS A 28 -5.81 0.99 -15.16
N ILE A 29 -6.60 1.88 -14.54
CA ILE A 29 -6.12 3.18 -14.05
C ILE A 29 -4.96 3.01 -13.07
N LEU A 30 -5.08 2.07 -12.13
CA LEU A 30 -4.03 1.76 -11.16
C LEU A 30 -2.79 1.18 -11.85
N GLU A 31 -2.97 0.27 -12.80
CA GLU A 31 -1.87 -0.35 -13.55
C GLU A 31 -1.10 0.68 -14.39
N ASP A 32 -1.81 1.54 -15.13
CA ASP A 32 -1.22 2.63 -15.90
C ASP A 32 -0.46 3.60 -14.98
N TYR A 33 -1.04 3.92 -13.82
CA TYR A 33 -0.38 4.75 -12.83
C TYR A 33 0.91 4.09 -12.31
N CYS A 34 0.86 2.79 -12.00
CA CYS A 34 2.02 2.03 -11.56
C CYS A 34 3.12 1.98 -12.64
N LYS A 35 2.74 1.74 -13.91
CA LYS A 35 3.66 1.72 -15.06
C LYS A 35 4.32 3.08 -15.27
N LYS A 36 3.55 4.16 -15.25
CA LYS A 36 4.07 5.54 -15.43
C LYS A 36 5.06 5.95 -14.35
N ASN A 37 4.84 5.53 -13.11
CA ASN A 37 5.70 5.88 -11.98
C ASN A 37 6.76 4.81 -11.67
N ASN A 38 6.78 3.70 -12.41
CA ASN A 38 7.65 2.55 -12.17
C ASN A 38 7.58 2.00 -10.74
N ILE A 39 6.37 1.95 -10.17
CA ILE A 39 6.11 1.48 -8.80
C ILE A 39 5.29 0.19 -8.79
N GLY A 40 5.42 -0.59 -7.72
CA GLY A 40 4.61 -1.80 -7.53
C GLY A 40 3.15 -1.48 -7.19
N MET A 41 2.23 -2.41 -7.49
CA MET A 41 0.79 -2.26 -7.23
C MET A 41 0.46 -1.83 -5.79
N ALA A 42 1.13 -2.41 -4.80
CA ALA A 42 0.93 -2.05 -3.39
C ALA A 42 1.30 -0.58 -3.08
N GLU A 43 2.31 -0.06 -3.78
CA GLU A 43 2.74 1.33 -3.64
C GLU A 43 1.82 2.27 -4.42
N GLY A 44 1.36 1.85 -5.60
CA GLY A 44 0.35 2.56 -6.37
C GLY A 44 -0.95 2.77 -5.58
N VAL A 45 -1.44 1.73 -4.89
CA VAL A 45 -2.63 1.85 -4.02
C VAL A 45 -2.39 2.83 -2.88
N ARG A 46 -1.22 2.79 -2.23
CA ARG A 46 -0.88 3.76 -1.17
C ARG A 46 -0.86 5.20 -1.69
N GLN A 47 -0.20 5.43 -2.81
CA GLN A 47 -0.12 6.73 -3.46
C GLN A 47 -1.50 7.22 -3.87
N ALA A 48 -2.36 6.35 -4.40
CA ALA A 48 -3.75 6.69 -4.74
C ALA A 48 -4.54 7.13 -3.51
N ILE A 49 -4.43 6.41 -2.38
CA ILE A 49 -5.09 6.79 -1.12
C ILE A 49 -4.57 8.14 -0.59
N ILE A 50 -3.25 8.39 -0.67
CA ILE A 50 -2.66 9.67 -0.25
C ILE A 50 -3.17 10.82 -1.14
N LYS A 51 -3.19 10.63 -2.47
CA LYS A 51 -3.72 11.62 -3.41
C LYS A 51 -5.20 11.91 -3.21
N LEU A 52 -6.00 10.90 -2.86
CA LEU A 52 -7.41 11.09 -2.50
C LEU A 52 -7.57 11.98 -1.26
N ASN A 53 -6.63 11.90 -0.31
CA ASN A 53 -6.62 12.77 0.87
C ASN A 53 -6.15 14.20 0.55
N ASP A 54 -5.25 14.37 -0.42
CA ASP A 54 -4.76 15.69 -0.86
C ASP A 54 -5.84 16.52 -1.58
N HIS A 55 -6.73 15.85 -2.32
CA HIS A 55 -7.87 16.47 -2.98
C HIS A 55 -8.99 16.98 -2.05
N LYS A 56 -8.88 16.79 -0.73
CA LYS A 56 -9.85 17.29 0.26
C LYS A 56 -9.64 18.76 0.68
N LYS A 57 -8.86 19.54 -0.07
CA LYS A 57 -8.55 20.93 0.27
C LYS A 57 -9.57 21.92 -0.27
#